data_AF-A0A535QH43-F1
#
_entry.id   AF-A0A535QH43-F1
#
_cell.length_a   1.000
_cell.length_b   1.000
_cell.length_c   1.000
_cell.angle_alpha   90.00
_cell.angle_beta   90.00
_cell.angle_gamma   90.00
#
_symmetry.space_group_name_H-M   'P 1'
#
loop_
_entity.id
_entity.type
_entity.pdbx_description
1 polymer ?
#
loop_
_entity_poly.entity_id
_entity_poly.type
_entity_poly.pdbx_seq_one_letter_code
_entity_poly.pdbx_strand_id
1 'polypeptide(L)'
;MLSDDTTQNTGAIERISHPYNHRDHVSERRQHILQQKQTDNLPQITSQKTHGKFVWRQYIHLREENKRLHWMISKYIDEIDSMQNAHQEKIEYYKSQLDKLKSEQNRTIQDHLELERRYQELYHSFQSAVEEEAQNMVAEAARTLELHTEDGVVMTNDAMKTVKLHVRQIEEKHTAESLYLMRQAQKKAYQLEQELVKERLQIALERDNMQNQQNSLRQQTELRQQMTENRLHVKFVSTITFVATGLVILLFVFELFFLSWLHIPFTPSLGFALVVPSLLFVALAGLIAHIRSTTRAFFSIAPPKDANQKQT
;
A
#
# COMPACT_ATOMS: atom_id res chain seq x y z
N MET A 1 3.79 41.98 38.43
CA MET A 1 4.19 40.80 39.21
C MET A 1 3.36 39.65 38.64
N LEU A 2 3.78 38.96 37.58
CA LEU A 2 4.94 38.07 37.36
C LEU A 2 4.83 36.74 38.16
N SER A 3 5.26 35.66 37.49
CA SER A 3 5.14 34.21 37.79
C SER A 3 3.85 33.59 37.20
N ASP A 4 3.81 33.06 35.98
CA ASP A 4 4.77 32.24 35.21
C ASP A 4 5.15 30.96 35.96
N ASP A 5 4.45 29.86 35.63
CA ASP A 5 4.97 28.52 35.79
C ASP A 5 4.47 27.64 34.64
N THR A 6 5.26 27.74 33.57
CA THR A 6 5.18 26.98 32.34
C THR A 6 6.18 25.83 32.46
N THR A 7 5.78 24.67 32.97
CA THR A 7 6.55 23.41 32.84
C THR A 7 5.81 22.50 31.86
N GLN A 8 6.12 22.60 30.57
CA GLN A 8 7.05 21.69 29.89
C GLN A 8 6.74 20.21 30.18
N ASN A 9 5.93 19.60 29.32
CA ASN A 9 6.10 18.18 28.98
C ASN A 9 5.85 17.96 27.48
N THR A 10 6.64 18.67 26.68
CA THR A 10 6.89 18.34 25.28
C THR A 10 7.99 17.28 25.23
N GLY A 11 7.72 16.14 24.61
CA GLY A 11 8.79 15.26 24.10
C GLY A 11 8.84 13.82 24.64
N ALA A 12 7.71 13.12 24.72
CA ALA A 12 7.76 11.66 24.55
C ALA A 12 7.57 11.37 23.05
N ILE A 13 8.69 11.27 22.34
CA ILE A 13 8.73 10.74 20.97
C ILE A 13 8.18 9.32 21.06
N GLU A 14 6.94 9.18 20.60
CA GLU A 14 6.28 7.91 20.34
C GLU A 14 7.19 7.16 19.36
N ARG A 15 7.99 6.22 19.87
CA ARG A 15 8.80 5.33 19.04
C ARG A 15 7.82 4.50 18.23
N ILE A 16 7.57 4.91 17.00
CA ILE A 16 6.93 4.11 15.97
C ILE A 16 7.75 2.82 15.89
N SER A 17 7.22 1.76 16.50
CA SER A 17 7.77 0.41 16.41
C SER A 17 7.91 0.10 14.92
N HIS A 18 9.15 -0.14 14.48
CA HIS A 18 9.47 -0.49 13.10
C HIS A 18 8.50 -1.57 12.60
N PRO A 19 7.99 -1.45 11.36
CA PRO A 19 7.15 -2.50 10.79
C PRO A 19 7.95 -3.81 10.78
N TYR A 20 7.38 -4.80 11.46
CA TYR A 20 7.85 -6.18 11.54
C TYR A 20 8.16 -6.69 10.12
N ASN A 21 9.45 -6.84 9.80
CA ASN A 21 9.93 -7.07 8.45
C ASN A 21 9.65 -8.52 8.04
N HIS A 22 8.47 -8.77 7.48
CA HIS A 22 7.99 -10.07 7.03
C HIS A 22 8.94 -10.77 6.04
N ARG A 23 9.82 -10.00 5.38
CA ARG A 23 10.79 -10.49 4.40
C ARG A 23 11.90 -11.32 5.02
N ASP A 24 12.29 -11.01 6.25
CA ASP A 24 13.39 -11.70 6.94
C ASP A 24 12.95 -13.10 7.39
N HIS A 25 11.72 -13.23 7.90
CA HIS A 25 11.12 -14.51 8.27
C HIS A 25 10.93 -15.49 7.09
N VAL A 26 10.58 -14.98 5.90
CA VAL A 26 10.44 -15.82 4.69
C VAL A 26 11.81 -16.32 4.21
N SER A 27 12.86 -15.50 4.38
CA SER A 27 14.23 -15.89 4.04
C SER A 27 14.80 -16.93 4.99
N GLU A 28 14.57 -16.79 6.30
CA GLU A 28 14.94 -17.78 7.33
C GLU A 28 14.17 -19.09 7.12
N ARG A 29 12.87 -19.02 6.79
CA ARG A 29 12.06 -20.21 6.49
C ARG A 29 12.58 -20.98 5.28
N ARG A 30 13.05 -20.28 4.22
CA ARG A 30 13.68 -20.94 3.07
C ARG A 30 15.00 -21.60 3.42
N GLN A 31 15.82 -20.98 4.26
CA GLN A 31 17.07 -21.57 4.71
C GLN A 31 16.82 -22.80 5.59
N HIS A 32 15.84 -22.74 6.48
CA HIS A 32 15.44 -23.88 7.31
C HIS A 32 14.91 -25.07 6.48
N ILE A 33 14.10 -24.81 5.45
CA ILE A 33 13.58 -25.86 4.55
C ILE A 33 14.70 -26.47 3.68
N LEU A 34 15.69 -25.68 3.28
CA LEU A 34 16.85 -26.18 2.53
C LEU A 34 17.76 -27.05 3.40
N GLN A 35 17.95 -26.68 4.67
CA GLN A 35 18.70 -27.51 5.64
C GLN A 35 17.92 -28.79 5.99
N GLN A 36 16.60 -28.73 6.14
CA GLN A 36 15.76 -29.90 6.45
C GLN A 36 15.69 -30.92 5.29
N LYS A 37 15.85 -30.48 4.04
CA LYS A 37 15.94 -31.38 2.88
C LYS A 37 17.21 -32.26 2.88
N GLN A 38 18.26 -31.88 3.58
CA GLN A 38 19.47 -32.71 3.71
C GLN A 38 19.33 -33.79 4.80
N THR A 39 18.33 -33.70 5.69
CA THR A 39 18.07 -34.68 6.75
C THR A 39 16.99 -35.71 6.39
N ASP A 40 16.37 -35.58 5.21
CA ASP A 40 15.26 -36.43 4.74
C ASP A 40 15.71 -37.74 4.07
N ASN A 41 16.98 -38.12 4.25
CA ASN A 41 17.43 -39.48 3.95
C ASN A 41 17.04 -40.39 5.12
N LEU A 42 15.82 -40.92 5.08
CA LEU A 42 15.41 -42.00 5.98
C LEU A 42 16.42 -43.16 5.85
N PRO A 43 17.04 -43.63 6.94
CA PRO A 43 17.94 -44.77 6.86
C PRO A 43 17.13 -46.03 6.52
N GLN A 44 17.51 -46.72 5.44
CA GLN A 44 16.99 -48.04 5.10
C GLN A 44 17.18 -48.98 6.29
N ILE A 45 16.07 -49.46 6.85
CA ILE A 45 16.07 -50.44 7.94
C ILE A 45 16.37 -51.81 7.29
N THR A 46 17.64 -52.10 7.06
CA THR A 46 18.10 -53.48 6.80
C THR A 46 18.17 -54.21 8.13
N SER A 47 17.33 -55.23 8.27
CA SER A 47 17.20 -55.99 9.52
C SER A 47 18.42 -56.87 9.76
N GLN A 48 19.25 -56.53 10.75
CA GLN A 48 20.14 -57.52 11.35
C GLN A 48 20.36 -57.22 12.84
N LYS A 49 19.86 -58.16 13.66
CA LYS A 49 19.87 -58.46 15.11
C LYS A 49 20.68 -57.65 16.16
N THR A 50 21.38 -56.56 15.84
CA THR A 50 22.11 -55.70 16.81
C THR A 50 21.56 -54.26 16.93
N HIS A 51 20.44 -53.94 16.27
CA HIS A 51 19.94 -52.54 16.14
C HIS A 51 18.91 -52.06 17.18
N GLY A 52 18.48 -52.88 18.14
CA GLY A 52 17.41 -52.47 19.08
C GLY A 52 17.71 -51.18 19.87
N LYS A 53 18.96 -51.00 20.34
CA LYS A 53 19.38 -49.77 21.04
C LYS A 53 19.44 -48.54 20.13
N PHE A 54 19.77 -48.72 18.85
CA PHE A 54 19.85 -47.62 17.88
C PHE A 54 18.46 -47.18 17.43
N VAL A 55 17.57 -48.14 17.13
CA VAL A 55 16.15 -47.87 16.82
C VAL A 55 15.45 -47.19 18.00
N TRP A 56 15.74 -47.59 19.24
CA TRP A 56 15.18 -46.94 20.43
C TRP A 56 15.63 -45.49 20.60
N ARG A 57 16.90 -45.17 20.32
CA ARG A 57 17.40 -43.78 20.33
C ARG A 57 16.73 -42.93 19.26
N GLN A 58 16.54 -43.47 18.06
CA GLN A 58 15.81 -42.78 16.99
C GLN A 58 14.35 -42.54 17.35
N TYR A 59 13.69 -43.51 17.98
CA TYR A 59 12.32 -43.35 18.46
C TYR A 59 12.20 -42.26 19.54
N ILE A 60 13.14 -42.19 20.49
CA ILE A 60 13.19 -41.12 21.49
C ILE A 60 13.38 -39.76 20.82
N HIS A 61 14.31 -39.65 19.86
CA HIS A 61 14.55 -38.42 19.11
C HIS A 61 13.30 -37.96 18.36
N LEU A 62 12.63 -38.85 17.63
CA LEU A 62 11.37 -38.56 16.94
C LEU A 62 10.26 -38.12 17.90
N ARG A 63 10.19 -38.72 19.10
CA ARG A 63 9.21 -38.34 20.12
C ARG A 63 9.48 -36.95 20.68
N GLU A 64 10.74 -36.59 20.90
CA GLU A 64 11.13 -35.25 21.35
C GLU A 64 10.90 -34.19 20.28
N GLU A 65 11.24 -34.49 19.03
CA GLU A 65 10.97 -33.61 17.90
C GLU A 65 9.47 -33.41 17.69
N ASN A 66 8.67 -34.47 17.79
CA ASN A 66 7.23 -34.39 17.71
C ASN A 66 6.64 -33.53 18.84
N LYS A 67 7.13 -33.67 20.09
CA LYS A 67 6.75 -32.79 21.21
C LYS A 67 7.13 -31.33 20.94
N ARG A 68 8.34 -31.08 20.43
CA ARG A 68 8.81 -29.74 20.06
C ARG A 68 7.93 -29.12 18.98
N LEU A 69 7.57 -29.89 17.96
CA LEU A 69 6.68 -29.44 16.89
C LEU A 69 5.29 -29.09 17.43
N HIS A 70 4.72 -29.91 18.32
CA HIS A 70 3.44 -29.59 18.97
C HIS A 70 3.49 -28.31 19.80
N TRP A 71 4.57 -28.11 20.56
CA TRP A 71 4.77 -26.87 21.31
C TRP A 71 4.89 -25.66 20.38
N MET A 72 5.61 -25.81 19.27
CA MET A 72 5.77 -24.75 18.28
C MET A 72 4.45 -24.41 17.58
N ILE A 73 3.65 -25.42 17.24
CA ILE A 73 2.30 -25.24 16.69
C ILE A 73 1.40 -24.51 17.69
N SER A 74 1.40 -24.93 18.96
CA SER A 74 0.63 -24.25 20.02
C SER A 74 1.01 -22.78 20.14
N LYS A 75 2.32 -22.49 20.16
CA LYS A 75 2.81 -21.11 20.21
C LYS A 75 2.35 -20.28 19.01
N TYR A 76 2.33 -20.86 17.81
CA TYR A 76 1.84 -20.16 16.63
C TYR A 76 0.33 -19.92 16.66
N ILE A 77 -0.45 -20.85 17.22
CA ILE A 77 -1.89 -20.66 17.42
C ILE A 77 -2.12 -19.49 18.37
N ASP A 78 -1.43 -19.46 19.51
CA ASP A 78 -1.52 -18.37 20.49
C ASP A 78 -1.12 -17.02 19.86
N GLU A 79 -0.08 -17.00 19.03
CA GLU A 79 0.36 -15.80 18.31
C GLU A 79 -0.71 -15.32 17.31
N ILE A 80 -1.30 -16.24 16.53
CA ILE A 80 -2.38 -15.93 15.59
C ILE A 80 -3.60 -15.36 16.33
N ASP A 81 -4.00 -15.97 17.44
CA ASP A 81 -5.13 -15.51 18.24
C ASP A 81 -4.86 -14.12 18.83
N SER A 82 -3.64 -13.89 19.33
CA SER A 82 -3.25 -12.56 19.83
C SER A 82 -3.25 -11.49 18.74
N MET A 83 -2.76 -11.82 17.54
CA MET A 83 -2.77 -10.92 16.39
C MET A 83 -4.20 -10.62 15.94
N GLN A 84 -5.06 -11.64 15.89
CA GLN A 84 -6.46 -11.49 15.50
C GLN A 84 -7.21 -10.59 16.48
N ASN A 85 -7.00 -10.75 17.79
CA ASN A 85 -7.57 -9.88 18.81
C ASN A 85 -7.08 -8.43 18.66
N ALA A 86 -5.76 -8.23 18.48
CA ALA A 86 -5.20 -6.90 18.26
C ALA A 86 -5.74 -6.23 16.98
N HIS A 87 -6.00 -7.00 15.92
CA HIS A 87 -6.64 -6.49 14.72
C HIS A 87 -8.11 -6.14 14.95
N GLN A 88 -8.83 -6.95 15.70
CA GLN A 88 -10.23 -6.70 16.05
C GLN A 88 -10.37 -5.41 16.87
N GLU A 89 -9.52 -5.20 17.86
CA GLU A 89 -9.48 -3.96 18.66
C GLU A 89 -9.21 -2.73 17.78
N LYS A 90 -8.28 -2.83 16.82
CA LYS A 90 -8.02 -1.74 15.87
C LYS A 90 -9.23 -1.42 15.00
N ILE A 91 -9.93 -2.45 14.53
CA ILE A 91 -11.15 -2.27 13.73
C ILE A 91 -12.22 -1.55 14.56
N GLU A 92 -12.42 -1.96 15.81
CA GLU A 92 -13.37 -1.32 16.73
C GLU A 92 -12.99 0.13 17.03
N TYR A 93 -11.71 0.39 17.25
CA TYR A 93 -11.18 1.73 17.42
C TYR A 93 -11.48 2.63 16.21
N TYR A 94 -11.16 2.18 14.99
CA TYR A 94 -11.43 2.96 13.79
C TYR A 94 -12.93 3.17 13.55
N LYS A 95 -13.75 2.16 13.83
CA LYS A 95 -15.21 2.27 13.74
C LYS A 95 -15.74 3.34 14.70
N SER A 96 -15.27 3.34 15.94
CA SER A 96 -15.63 4.35 16.94
C SER A 96 -15.21 5.77 16.50
N GLN A 97 -14.00 5.92 15.94
CA GLN A 97 -13.54 7.20 15.42
C GLN A 97 -14.38 7.71 14.24
N LEU A 98 -14.78 6.82 13.33
CA LEU A 98 -15.68 7.16 12.22
C LEU A 98 -17.06 7.59 12.72
N ASP A 99 -17.62 6.90 13.71
CA ASP A 99 -18.89 7.27 14.32
C ASP A 99 -18.81 8.63 15.00
N LYS A 100 -17.69 8.92 15.69
CA LYS A 100 -17.43 10.23 16.29
C LYS A 100 -17.36 11.33 15.24
N LEU A 101 -16.56 11.16 14.19
CA LEU A 101 -16.45 12.14 13.10
C LEU A 101 -17.78 12.39 12.41
N LYS A 102 -18.57 11.34 12.20
CA LYS A 102 -19.91 11.46 11.62
C LYS A 102 -20.86 12.24 12.54
N SER A 103 -20.77 12.02 13.85
CA SER A 103 -21.57 12.79 14.82
C SER A 103 -21.17 14.27 14.86
N GLU A 104 -19.86 14.57 14.77
CA GLU A 104 -19.34 15.94 14.70
C GLU A 104 -19.79 16.63 13.41
N GLN A 105 -19.69 15.95 12.26
CA GLN A 105 -20.19 16.46 10.99
C GLN A 105 -21.69 16.77 11.03
N ASN A 106 -22.50 15.84 11.57
CA ASN A 106 -23.94 16.06 11.72
C ASN A 106 -24.25 17.26 12.60
N ARG A 107 -23.50 17.43 13.70
CA ARG A 107 -23.65 18.59 14.58
C ARG A 107 -23.30 19.89 13.86
N THR A 108 -22.18 19.93 13.14
CA THR A 108 -21.79 21.11 12.35
C THR A 108 -22.83 21.47 11.28
N ILE A 109 -23.42 20.47 10.62
CA ILE A 109 -24.52 20.69 9.67
C ILE A 109 -25.74 21.30 10.39
N GLN A 110 -26.11 20.79 11.56
CA GLN A 110 -27.22 21.35 12.34
C GLN A 110 -26.96 22.80 12.75
N ASP A 111 -25.75 23.10 13.24
CA ASP A 111 -25.35 24.45 13.62
C ASP A 111 -25.40 25.41 12.41
N HIS A 112 -25.00 24.95 11.22
CA HIS A 112 -25.10 25.73 9.99
C HIS A 112 -26.55 26.00 9.57
N LEU A 113 -27.43 24.99 9.65
CA LEU A 113 -28.85 25.15 9.34
C LEU A 113 -29.54 26.11 10.32
N GLU A 114 -29.20 26.04 11.60
CA GLU A 114 -29.71 26.99 12.60
C GLU A 114 -29.23 28.41 12.33
N LEU A 115 -27.94 28.56 11.98
CA LEU A 115 -27.37 29.85 11.62
C LEU A 115 -28.07 30.44 10.38
N GLU A 116 -28.27 29.65 9.33
CA GLU A 116 -28.99 30.08 8.12
C GLU A 116 -30.41 30.53 8.44
N ARG A 117 -31.12 29.80 9.29
CA ARG A 117 -32.45 30.19 9.77
C ARG A 117 -32.44 31.54 10.49
N ARG A 118 -31.49 31.75 11.41
CA ARG A 118 -31.34 33.03 12.13
C ARG A 118 -31.00 34.18 11.17
N TYR A 119 -30.18 33.92 10.15
CA TYR A 119 -29.90 34.91 9.10
C TYR A 119 -31.16 35.29 8.32
N GLN A 120 -31.99 34.32 7.94
CA GLN A 120 -33.27 34.58 7.26
C GLN A 120 -34.23 35.37 8.15
N GLU A 121 -34.36 35.00 9.43
CA GLU A 121 -35.18 35.72 10.41
C GLU A 121 -34.69 37.17 10.58
N LEU A 122 -33.38 37.38 10.71
CA LEU A 122 -32.78 38.72 10.80
C LEU A 122 -33.04 39.53 9.53
N TYR A 123 -32.83 38.94 8.36
CA TYR A 123 -33.06 39.58 7.06
C TYR A 123 -34.52 40.05 6.92
N HIS A 124 -35.48 39.18 7.24
CA HIS A 124 -36.90 39.55 7.23
C HIS A 124 -37.22 40.63 8.25
N SER A 125 -36.70 40.54 9.48
CA SER A 125 -36.93 41.57 10.50
C SER A 125 -36.37 42.94 10.09
N PHE A 126 -35.19 42.97 9.48
CA PHE A 126 -34.59 44.19 8.96
C PHE A 126 -35.42 44.77 7.81
N GLN A 127 -35.85 43.94 6.87
CA GLN A 127 -36.68 44.39 5.76
C GLN A 127 -38.03 44.96 6.24
N SER A 128 -38.68 44.31 7.21
CA SER A 128 -39.91 44.82 7.82
C SER A 128 -39.68 46.13 8.59
N ALA A 129 -38.58 46.26 9.35
CA ALA A 129 -38.25 47.49 10.06
C ALA A 129 -37.95 48.65 9.08
N VAL A 130 -37.22 48.39 8.00
CA VAL A 130 -36.95 49.37 6.94
C VAL A 130 -38.23 49.77 6.22
N GLU A 131 -39.13 48.83 5.94
CA GLU A 131 -40.42 49.13 5.32
C GLU A 131 -41.33 49.95 6.25
N GLU A 132 -41.37 49.62 7.54
CA GLU A 132 -42.09 50.38 8.55
C GLU A 132 -41.51 51.79 8.73
N GLU A 133 -40.18 51.94 8.79
CA GLU A 133 -39.53 53.25 8.89
C GLU A 133 -39.71 54.08 7.62
N ALA A 134 -39.67 53.44 6.43
CA ALA A 134 -40.00 54.10 5.17
C ALA A 134 -41.47 54.56 5.13
N GLN A 135 -42.41 53.71 5.57
CA GLN A 135 -43.82 54.08 5.67
C GLN A 135 -44.05 55.20 6.69
N ASN A 136 -43.36 55.17 7.83
CA ASN A 136 -43.44 56.20 8.85
C ASN A 136 -42.87 57.54 8.34
N MET A 137 -41.71 57.52 7.67
CA MET A 137 -41.15 58.71 7.02
C MET A 137 -42.06 59.26 5.93
N VAL A 138 -42.72 58.40 5.13
CA VAL A 138 -43.68 58.84 4.11
C VAL A 138 -44.93 59.43 4.77
N ALA A 139 -45.44 58.83 5.83
CA ALA A 139 -46.58 59.34 6.58
C ALA A 139 -46.26 60.65 7.32
N GLU A 140 -45.04 60.78 7.86
CA GLU A 140 -44.53 62.00 8.49
C GLU A 140 -44.29 63.09 7.45
N ALA A 141 -43.72 62.77 6.29
CA ALA A 141 -43.60 63.69 5.15
C ALA A 141 -44.97 64.15 4.63
N ALA A 142 -45.97 63.26 4.58
CA ALA A 142 -47.34 63.61 4.21
C ALA A 142 -48.01 64.49 5.28
N ARG A 143 -47.82 64.19 6.58
CA ARG A 143 -48.34 65.03 7.68
C ARG A 143 -47.67 66.40 7.74
N THR A 144 -46.36 66.49 7.50
CA THR A 144 -45.65 67.77 7.44
C THR A 144 -46.04 68.57 6.21
N LEU A 145 -46.41 67.93 5.09
CA LEU A 145 -47.02 68.62 3.95
C LEU A 145 -48.43 69.16 4.24
N GLU A 146 -49.20 68.52 5.14
CA GLU A 146 -50.53 68.97 5.55
C GLU A 146 -50.53 70.00 6.70
N LEU A 147 -49.49 70.02 7.56
CA LEU A 147 -49.37 70.91 8.73
C LEU A 147 -48.44 72.12 8.53
N HIS A 148 -47.70 72.20 7.43
CA HIS A 148 -46.75 73.28 7.18
C HIS A 148 -47.02 73.98 5.84
N THR A 149 -48.15 74.68 5.79
CA THR A 149 -48.40 75.69 4.75
C THR A 149 -47.72 77.03 5.06
N GLU A 150 -47.41 77.35 6.33
CA GLU A 150 -46.78 78.63 6.68
C GLU A 150 -45.85 78.47 7.91
N ASP A 151 -44.65 79.07 7.82
CA ASP A 151 -43.65 79.30 8.87
C ASP A 151 -42.89 78.13 9.53
N GLY A 152 -41.75 77.74 8.95
CA GLY A 152 -40.79 76.85 9.62
C GLY A 152 -39.48 76.55 8.88
N VAL A 153 -38.92 77.50 8.12
CA VAL A 153 -37.78 77.23 7.21
C VAL A 153 -36.39 77.37 7.89
N VAL A 154 -36.31 77.89 9.12
CA VAL A 154 -35.01 78.28 9.71
C VAL A 154 -34.47 77.29 10.77
N MET A 155 -35.30 76.63 11.59
CA MET A 155 -34.82 75.62 12.56
C MET A 155 -34.66 74.20 11.99
N THR A 156 -35.41 73.87 10.93
CA THR A 156 -35.34 72.56 10.25
C THR A 156 -34.02 72.37 9.51
N ASN A 157 -33.39 73.45 9.05
CA ASN A 157 -32.16 73.39 8.26
C ASN A 157 -30.94 72.97 9.11
N ASP A 158 -30.92 73.30 10.39
CA ASP A 158 -29.82 72.97 11.31
C ASP A 158 -29.92 71.54 11.86
N ALA A 159 -31.16 71.09 12.14
CA ALA A 159 -31.47 69.68 12.44
C ALA A 159 -31.23 68.77 11.22
N MET A 160 -31.66 69.19 10.02
CA MET A 160 -31.39 68.47 8.78
C MET A 160 -29.89 68.40 8.49
N LYS A 161 -29.12 69.47 8.75
CA LYS A 161 -27.66 69.44 8.63
C LYS A 161 -27.02 68.47 9.60
N THR A 162 -27.44 68.43 10.86
CA THR A 162 -26.89 67.51 11.86
C THR A 162 -27.25 66.06 11.58
N VAL A 163 -28.49 65.76 11.15
CA VAL A 163 -28.89 64.44 10.67
C VAL A 163 -28.09 64.02 9.44
N LYS A 164 -27.93 64.92 8.46
CA LYS A 164 -27.13 64.65 7.26
C LYS A 164 -25.66 64.42 7.59
N LEU A 165 -25.12 65.10 8.60
CA LEU A 165 -23.76 64.87 9.11
C LEU A 165 -23.64 63.51 9.81
N HIS A 166 -24.64 63.14 10.62
CA HIS A 166 -24.67 61.88 11.35
C HIS A 166 -24.83 60.67 10.41
N VAL A 167 -25.71 60.74 9.42
CA VAL A 167 -25.86 59.72 8.37
C VAL A 167 -24.56 59.55 7.60
N ARG A 168 -23.88 60.66 7.25
CA ARG A 168 -22.59 60.61 6.55
C ARG A 168 -21.50 59.98 7.42
N GLN A 169 -21.50 60.25 8.72
CA GLN A 169 -20.60 59.63 9.69
C GLN A 169 -20.85 58.12 9.84
N ILE A 170 -22.11 57.69 9.82
CA ILE A 170 -22.50 56.29 9.89
C ILE A 170 -22.12 55.56 8.59
N GLU A 171 -22.36 56.16 7.42
CA GLU A 171 -21.90 55.64 6.13
C GLU A 171 -20.37 55.53 6.07
N GLU A 172 -19.64 56.55 6.52
CA GLU A 172 -18.17 56.52 6.58
C GLU A 172 -17.66 55.41 7.53
N LYS A 173 -18.34 55.19 8.65
CA LYS A 173 -18.01 54.09 9.58
C LYS A 173 -18.27 52.72 8.95
N HIS A 174 -19.42 52.52 8.32
CA HIS A 174 -19.75 51.23 7.68
C HIS A 174 -18.91 50.95 6.42
N THR A 175 -18.55 51.98 5.66
CA THR A 175 -17.61 51.85 4.55
C THR A 175 -16.21 51.49 5.03
N ALA A 176 -15.75 52.05 6.15
CA ALA A 176 -14.47 51.65 6.76
C ALA A 176 -14.49 50.21 7.29
N GLU A 177 -15.57 49.80 7.97
CA GLU A 177 -15.74 48.43 8.49
C GLU A 177 -15.80 47.40 7.35
N SER A 178 -16.54 47.68 6.27
CA SER A 178 -16.60 46.80 5.09
C SER A 178 -15.27 46.71 4.36
N LEU A 179 -14.52 47.81 4.20
CA LEU A 179 -13.16 47.78 3.65
C LEU A 179 -12.20 46.98 4.51
N TYR A 180 -12.31 47.07 5.83
CA TYR A 180 -11.53 46.26 6.75
C TYR A 180 -11.82 44.76 6.59
N LEU A 181 -13.11 44.39 6.55
CA LEU A 181 -13.53 43.00 6.34
C LEU A 181 -13.08 42.47 4.98
N MET A 182 -13.19 43.28 3.92
CA MET A 182 -12.72 42.92 2.58
C MET A 182 -11.22 42.64 2.57
N ARG A 183 -10.42 43.49 3.24
CA ARG A 183 -8.97 43.29 3.35
C ARG A 183 -8.61 42.06 4.17
N GLN A 184 -9.36 41.77 5.22
CA GLN A 184 -9.18 40.55 6.02
C GLN A 184 -9.56 39.29 5.23
N ALA A 185 -10.66 39.34 4.48
CA ALA A 185 -11.07 38.26 3.58
C ALA A 185 -10.03 38.04 2.47
N GLN A 186 -9.49 39.10 1.88
CA GLN A 186 -8.44 39.02 0.87
C GLN A 186 -7.16 38.39 1.43
N LYS A 187 -6.77 38.73 2.67
CA LYS A 187 -5.63 38.11 3.35
C LYS A 187 -5.85 36.62 3.58
N LYS A 188 -7.05 36.23 4.03
CA LYS A 188 -7.41 34.81 4.20
C LYS A 188 -7.43 34.06 2.86
N ALA A 189 -7.98 34.66 1.80
CA ALA A 189 -7.97 34.08 0.47
C ALA A 189 -6.54 33.80 -0.02
N TYR A 190 -5.62 34.75 0.20
CA TYR A 190 -4.21 34.56 -0.16
C TYR A 190 -3.53 33.45 0.66
N GLN A 191 -3.85 33.31 1.95
CA GLN A 191 -3.35 32.21 2.78
C GLN A 191 -3.85 30.86 2.27
N LEU A 192 -5.14 30.75 1.95
CA LEU A 192 -5.74 29.54 1.38
C LEU A 192 -5.14 29.18 0.02
N GLU A 193 -4.87 30.17 -0.84
CA GLU A 193 -4.17 29.92 -2.11
C GLU A 193 -2.78 29.33 -1.89
N GLN A 194 -2.03 29.85 -0.91
CA GLN A 194 -0.72 29.29 -0.57
C GLN A 194 -0.80 27.86 -0.04
N GLU A 195 -1.80 27.55 0.78
CA GLU A 195 -2.05 26.19 1.29
C GLU A 195 -2.46 25.25 0.16
N LEU A 196 -3.37 25.68 -0.73
CA LEU A 196 -3.77 24.90 -1.91
C LEU A 196 -2.60 24.57 -2.83
N VAL A 197 -1.67 25.53 -3.04
CA VAL A 197 -0.47 25.28 -3.85
C VAL A 197 0.43 24.24 -3.18
N LYS A 198 0.59 24.29 -1.85
CA LYS A 198 1.37 23.29 -1.10
C LYS A 198 0.72 21.91 -1.18
N GLU A 199 -0.59 21.82 -0.99
CA GLU A 199 -1.33 20.55 -1.09
C GLU A 199 -1.23 19.96 -2.49
N ARG A 200 -1.39 20.77 -3.54
CA ARG A 200 -1.23 20.31 -4.93
C ARG A 200 0.17 19.76 -5.19
N LEU A 201 1.20 20.39 -4.64
CA LEU A 201 2.58 19.92 -4.76
C LEU A 201 2.77 18.59 -4.02
N GLN A 202 2.23 18.46 -2.81
CA GLN A 202 2.27 17.22 -2.05
C GLN A 202 1.54 16.08 -2.78
N ILE A 203 0.35 16.34 -3.32
CA ILE A 203 -0.41 15.37 -4.11
C ILE A 203 0.37 14.95 -5.36
N ALA A 204 1.06 15.88 -6.03
CA ALA A 204 1.89 15.54 -7.19
C ALA A 204 3.06 14.62 -6.80
N LEU A 205 3.72 14.89 -5.66
CA LEU A 205 4.79 14.07 -5.14
C LEU A 205 4.30 12.67 -4.71
N GLU A 206 3.15 12.60 -4.04
CA GLU A 206 2.52 11.33 -3.67
C GLU A 206 2.12 10.50 -4.89
N ARG A 207 1.60 11.14 -5.95
CA ARG A 207 1.31 10.46 -7.22
C ARG A 207 2.56 9.89 -7.88
N ASP A 208 3.64 10.66 -7.94
CA ASP A 208 4.91 10.19 -8.50
C ASP A 208 5.46 9.00 -7.70
N ASN A 209 5.41 9.07 -6.37
CA ASN A 209 5.81 7.98 -5.50
C ASN A 209 4.95 6.72 -5.70
N MET A 210 3.62 6.88 -5.77
CA MET A 210 2.71 5.77 -6.07
C MET A 210 3.00 5.15 -7.44
N GLN A 211 3.28 5.96 -8.46
CA GLN A 211 3.60 5.47 -9.79
C GLN A 211 4.93 4.71 -9.81
N ASN A 212 5.94 5.20 -9.10
CA ASN A 212 7.21 4.50 -8.92
C ASN A 212 7.03 3.18 -8.19
N GLN A 213 6.20 3.14 -7.15
CA GLN A 213 5.88 1.91 -6.43
C GLN A 213 5.16 0.90 -7.35
N GLN A 214 4.16 1.34 -8.12
CA GLN A 214 3.47 0.49 -9.10
C GLN A 214 4.42 -0.05 -10.16
N ASN A 215 5.31 0.78 -10.70
CA ASN A 215 6.33 0.36 -11.66
C ASN A 215 7.28 -0.69 -11.07
N SER A 216 7.72 -0.50 -9.82
CA SER A 216 8.59 -1.46 -9.12
C SER A 216 7.89 -2.81 -8.89
N LEU A 217 6.60 -2.79 -8.55
CA LEU A 217 5.79 -4.00 -8.38
C LEU A 217 5.62 -4.73 -9.72
N ARG A 218 5.36 -3.98 -10.80
CA ARG A 218 5.26 -4.55 -12.14
C ARG A 218 6.57 -5.22 -12.57
N GLN A 219 7.70 -4.55 -12.41
CA GLN A 219 9.02 -5.12 -12.68
C GLN A 219 9.26 -6.39 -11.84
N GLN A 220 8.88 -6.37 -10.56
CA GLN A 220 9.01 -7.55 -9.70
C GLN A 220 8.13 -8.72 -10.19
N THR A 221 6.91 -8.45 -10.68
CA THR A 221 6.02 -9.48 -11.22
C THR A 221 6.57 -10.06 -12.53
N GLU A 222 7.09 -9.22 -13.41
CA GLU A 222 7.72 -9.65 -14.67
C GLU A 222 8.95 -10.52 -14.39
N LEU A 223 9.81 -10.13 -13.45
CA LEU A 223 10.96 -10.93 -13.03
C LEU A 223 10.54 -12.28 -12.43
N ARG A 224 9.48 -12.32 -11.61
CA ARG A 224 8.96 -13.58 -11.06
C ARG A 224 8.43 -14.48 -12.17
N GLN A 225 7.70 -13.92 -13.13
CA GLN A 225 7.19 -14.67 -14.27
C GLN A 225 8.34 -15.28 -15.08
N GLN A 226 9.34 -14.48 -15.44
CA GLN A 226 10.53 -14.97 -16.15
C GLN A 226 11.26 -16.06 -15.38
N MET A 227 11.40 -15.95 -14.04
CA MET A 227 12.00 -17.01 -13.23
C MET A 227 11.17 -18.30 -13.27
N THR A 228 9.84 -18.21 -13.23
CA THR A 228 8.98 -19.40 -13.29
C THR A 228 9.02 -20.08 -14.65
N GLU A 229 8.98 -19.31 -15.74
CA GLU A 229 9.12 -19.82 -17.11
C GLU A 229 10.47 -20.48 -17.32
N ASN A 230 11.56 -19.84 -16.87
CA ASN A 230 12.90 -20.40 -16.94
C ASN A 230 13.02 -21.70 -16.15
N ARG A 231 12.46 -21.76 -14.93
CA ARG A 231 12.49 -22.98 -14.12
C ARG A 231 11.71 -24.12 -14.77
N LEU A 232 10.56 -23.83 -15.37
CA LEU A 232 9.74 -24.83 -16.06
C LEU A 232 10.44 -25.33 -17.32
N HIS A 233 11.05 -24.43 -18.09
CA HIS A 233 11.85 -24.77 -19.25
C HIS A 233 13.10 -25.60 -18.88
N VAL A 234 13.80 -25.28 -17.78
CA VAL A 234 14.93 -26.11 -17.30
C VAL A 234 14.47 -27.50 -16.95
N LYS A 235 13.37 -27.63 -16.19
CA LYS A 235 12.81 -28.94 -15.82
C LYS A 235 12.40 -29.73 -17.06
N PHE A 236 11.69 -29.11 -18.00
CA PHE A 236 11.23 -29.77 -19.21
C PHE A 236 12.39 -30.27 -20.07
N VAL A 237 13.42 -29.43 -20.28
CA VAL A 237 14.63 -29.85 -21.02
C VAL A 237 15.35 -30.99 -20.29
N SER A 238 15.51 -30.89 -18.97
CA SER A 238 16.15 -31.95 -18.17
C SER A 238 15.38 -33.27 -18.27
N THR A 239 14.06 -33.24 -18.21
CA THR A 239 13.23 -34.44 -18.35
C THR A 239 13.35 -35.04 -19.74
N ILE A 240 13.30 -34.21 -20.81
CA ILE A 240 13.48 -34.70 -22.18
C ILE A 240 14.86 -35.33 -22.35
N THR A 241 15.93 -34.68 -21.88
CA THR A 241 17.28 -35.21 -21.97
C THR A 241 17.39 -36.55 -21.22
N PHE A 242 16.83 -36.64 -20.01
CA PHE A 242 16.84 -37.88 -19.23
C PHE A 242 16.09 -39.02 -19.92
N VAL A 243 14.89 -38.74 -20.47
CA VAL A 243 14.11 -39.73 -21.23
C VAL A 243 14.85 -40.17 -22.49
N ALA A 244 15.44 -39.23 -23.24
CA ALA A 244 16.22 -39.53 -24.44
C ALA A 244 17.43 -40.41 -24.10
N THR A 245 18.18 -40.09 -23.05
CA THR A 245 19.31 -40.92 -22.59
C THR A 245 18.83 -42.31 -22.17
N GLY A 246 17.71 -42.41 -21.45
CA GLY A 246 17.11 -43.70 -21.06
C GLY A 246 16.72 -44.56 -22.27
N LEU A 247 16.11 -43.96 -23.30
CA LEU A 247 15.75 -44.65 -24.54
C LEU A 247 16.98 -45.17 -25.31
N VAL A 248 18.08 -44.40 -25.35
CA VAL A 248 19.33 -44.85 -25.98
C VAL A 248 19.92 -46.05 -25.26
N ILE A 249 19.94 -46.04 -23.92
CA ILE A 249 20.42 -47.17 -23.11
C ILE A 249 19.54 -48.40 -23.35
N LEU A 250 18.22 -48.23 -23.38
CA LEU A 250 17.26 -49.31 -23.58
C LEU A 250 17.36 -49.90 -24.99
N LEU A 251 17.60 -49.07 -26.01
CA LEU A 251 17.88 -49.51 -27.38
C LEU A 251 19.13 -50.39 -27.44
N PHE A 252 20.22 -49.98 -26.78
CA PHE A 252 21.45 -50.77 -26.69
C PHE A 252 21.23 -52.14 -26.03
N VAL A 253 20.44 -52.18 -24.95
CA VAL A 253 20.08 -53.44 -24.28
C VAL A 253 19.26 -54.36 -25.21
N PHE A 254 18.30 -53.79 -25.96
CA PHE A 254 17.52 -54.56 -26.93
C PHE A 254 18.38 -55.11 -28.06
N GLU A 255 19.31 -54.33 -28.60
CA GLU A 255 20.24 -54.81 -29.63
C GLU A 255 21.05 -56.01 -29.16
N LEU A 256 21.60 -55.96 -27.94
CA LEU A 256 22.31 -57.10 -27.34
C LEU A 256 21.40 -58.30 -27.11
N PHE A 257 20.17 -58.06 -26.64
CA PHE A 257 19.18 -59.11 -26.44
C PHE A 257 18.80 -59.81 -27.75
N PHE A 258 18.56 -59.05 -28.83
CA PHE A 258 18.25 -59.62 -30.15
C PHE A 258 19.43 -60.40 -30.73
N LEU A 259 20.67 -59.89 -30.60
CA LEU A 259 21.87 -60.61 -31.01
C LEU A 259 22.03 -61.94 -30.26
N SER A 260 21.79 -61.94 -28.94
CA SER A 260 21.80 -63.14 -28.12
C SER A 260 20.69 -64.11 -28.48
N TRP A 261 19.49 -63.61 -28.78
CA TRP A 261 18.34 -64.43 -29.17
C TRP A 261 18.55 -65.10 -30.53
N LEU A 262 19.11 -64.38 -31.50
CA LEU A 262 19.31 -64.87 -32.87
C LEU A 262 20.51 -65.83 -33.03
N HIS A 263 21.26 -66.11 -31.96
CA HIS A 263 22.41 -67.03 -31.96
C HIS A 263 23.45 -66.73 -33.06
N ILE A 264 23.62 -65.47 -33.45
CA ILE A 264 24.68 -65.08 -34.39
C ILE A 264 26.03 -65.21 -33.66
N PRO A 265 27.03 -65.89 -34.24
CA PRO A 265 28.35 -66.01 -33.62
C PRO A 265 28.93 -64.61 -33.40
N PHE A 266 29.22 -64.31 -32.13
CA PHE A 266 29.69 -63.00 -31.67
C PHE A 266 31.09 -62.72 -32.24
N THR A 267 31.13 -62.21 -33.46
CA THR A 267 32.37 -61.76 -34.08
C THR A 267 32.74 -60.40 -33.48
N PRO A 268 33.98 -60.21 -33.00
CA PRO A 268 34.36 -58.99 -32.29
C PRO A 268 34.21 -57.74 -33.17
N SER A 269 34.36 -57.87 -34.50
CA SER A 269 34.11 -56.79 -35.46
C SER A 269 32.66 -56.28 -35.43
N LEU A 270 31.68 -57.17 -35.26
CA LEU A 270 30.26 -56.79 -35.20
C LEU A 270 29.92 -56.10 -33.87
N GLY A 271 30.50 -56.58 -32.77
CA GLY A 271 30.37 -55.94 -31.46
C GLY A 271 30.97 -54.53 -31.44
N PHE A 272 32.17 -54.34 -32.02
CA PHE A 272 32.76 -53.01 -32.13
C PHE A 272 31.95 -52.08 -33.05
N ALA A 273 31.44 -52.58 -34.18
CA ALA A 273 30.63 -51.78 -35.11
C ALA A 273 29.31 -51.28 -34.49
N LEU A 274 28.79 -51.98 -33.47
CA LEU A 274 27.50 -51.68 -32.85
C LEU A 274 27.63 -50.88 -31.54
N VAL A 275 28.68 -51.17 -30.74
CA VAL A 275 28.94 -50.47 -29.47
C VAL A 275 29.50 -49.07 -29.67
N VAL A 276 30.36 -48.87 -30.68
CA VAL A 276 31.04 -47.59 -30.91
C VAL A 276 30.06 -46.46 -31.27
N PRO A 277 29.09 -46.64 -32.20
CA PRO A 277 28.10 -45.62 -32.50
C PRO A 277 27.23 -45.27 -31.29
N SER A 278 26.79 -46.27 -30.52
CA SER A 278 25.94 -46.08 -29.34
C SER A 278 26.65 -45.29 -28.23
N LEU A 279 27.92 -45.60 -27.95
CA LEU A 279 28.73 -44.81 -27.01
C LEU A 279 28.99 -43.39 -27.52
N LEU A 280 29.20 -43.23 -28.82
CA LEU A 280 29.42 -41.92 -29.44
C LEU A 280 28.17 -41.03 -29.36
N PHE A 281 26.97 -41.59 -29.53
CA PHE A 281 25.70 -40.88 -29.36
C PHE A 281 25.45 -40.47 -27.90
N VAL A 282 25.75 -41.34 -26.93
CA VAL A 282 25.65 -41.01 -25.49
C VAL A 282 26.62 -39.89 -25.13
N ALA A 283 27.87 -39.96 -25.62
CA ALA A 283 28.88 -38.94 -25.39
C ALA A 283 28.47 -37.59 -26.01
N LEU A 284 27.97 -37.59 -27.26
CA LEU A 284 27.49 -36.36 -27.92
C LEU A 284 26.29 -35.74 -27.18
N ALA A 285 25.33 -36.56 -26.76
CA ALA A 285 24.16 -36.10 -26.00
C ALA A 285 24.58 -35.48 -24.65
N GLY A 286 25.54 -36.10 -23.96
CA GLY A 286 26.12 -35.57 -22.73
C GLY A 286 26.86 -34.25 -22.95
N LEU A 287 27.63 -34.13 -24.03
CA LEU A 287 28.39 -32.92 -24.37
C LEU A 287 27.46 -31.75 -24.73
N ILE A 288 26.41 -32.00 -25.50
CA ILE A 288 25.38 -31.00 -25.82
C ILE A 288 24.64 -30.55 -24.55
N ALA A 289 24.28 -31.50 -23.67
CA ALA A 289 23.65 -31.17 -22.39
C ALA A 289 24.59 -30.33 -21.50
N HIS A 290 25.87 -30.66 -21.47
CA HIS A 290 26.87 -29.95 -20.68
C HIS A 290 27.09 -28.51 -21.18
N ILE A 291 27.32 -28.32 -22.50
CA ILE A 291 27.44 -26.99 -23.13
C ILE A 291 26.19 -26.14 -22.89
N ARG A 292 25.00 -26.75 -22.98
CA ARG A 292 23.73 -26.05 -22.76
C ARG A 292 23.54 -25.64 -21.29
N SER A 293 24.09 -26.42 -20.35
CA SER A 293 24.05 -26.08 -18.91
C SER A 293 25.00 -24.93 -18.55
N THR A 294 26.21 -24.91 -19.14
CA THR A 294 27.24 -23.92 -18.83
C THR A 294 26.98 -22.58 -19.50
N THR A 295 26.50 -22.57 -20.75
CA THR A 295 26.10 -21.32 -21.45
C THR A 295 25.00 -20.57 -20.69
N ARG A 296 24.03 -21.25 -20.07
CA ARG A 296 23.02 -20.59 -19.22
C ARG A 296 23.58 -19.97 -17.95
N ALA A 297 24.63 -20.52 -17.35
CA ALA A 297 25.26 -19.93 -16.18
C ALA A 297 25.89 -18.56 -16.53
N PHE A 298 26.54 -18.45 -17.69
CA PHE A 298 27.13 -17.19 -18.14
C PHE A 298 26.08 -16.15 -18.59
N PHE A 299 24.97 -16.56 -19.22
CA PHE A 299 23.91 -15.63 -19.60
C PHE A 299 23.02 -15.17 -18.42
N SER A 300 23.02 -15.89 -17.29
CA SER A 300 22.27 -15.49 -16.08
C SER A 300 22.91 -14.36 -15.27
N ILE A 301 24.15 -13.97 -15.61
CA ILE A 301 24.94 -12.93 -14.91
C ILE A 301 24.86 -11.58 -15.65
N ALA A 302 24.33 -11.54 -16.88
CA ALA A 302 24.14 -10.29 -17.59
C ALA A 302 22.86 -9.59 -17.08
N PRO A 303 22.95 -8.38 -16.49
CA PRO A 303 21.76 -7.62 -16.11
C PRO A 303 20.96 -7.27 -17.38
N PRO A 304 19.63 -7.18 -17.30
CA PRO A 304 18.81 -6.78 -18.44
C PRO A 304 19.24 -5.39 -18.91
N LYS A 305 19.52 -5.27 -20.21
CA LYS A 305 19.85 -4.03 -20.89
C LYS A 305 18.70 -3.04 -20.70
N ASP A 306 18.95 -1.96 -19.96
CA ASP A 306 17.98 -0.91 -19.66
C ASP A 306 17.30 -0.41 -20.94
N ALA A 307 15.97 -0.54 -20.97
CA ALA A 307 15.09 -0.07 -22.02
C ALA A 307 14.79 1.44 -21.90
N ASN A 308 15.79 2.27 -21.57
CA ASN A 308 15.66 3.73 -21.44
C ASN A 308 16.59 4.47 -22.42
N GLN A 309 16.61 4.05 -23.69
CA GLN A 309 17.27 4.79 -24.76
C GLN A 309 16.32 5.01 -25.96
N LYS A 310 15.07 5.38 -25.68
CA LYS A 310 14.16 5.99 -26.65
C LYS A 310 13.23 6.96 -25.94
N GLN A 311 13.71 8.18 -25.71
CA GLN A 311 12.92 9.41 -25.66
C GLN A 311 13.89 10.59 -25.49
N THR A 312 14.50 10.97 -26.62
CA THR A 312 14.96 12.32 -26.91
C THR A 312 14.23 12.78 -28.15
#